data_AF-A0A9E8JPY9-F1
#
_entry.id   AF-A0A9E8JPY9-F1
#
_cell.length_a   1.000
_cell.length_b   1.000
_cell.length_c   1.000
_cell.angle_alpha   90.00
_cell.angle_beta   90.00
_cell.angle_gamma   90.00
#
_symmetry.space_group_name_H-M   'P 1'
#
loop_
_entity.id
_entity.type
_entity.pdbx_description
1 polymer ?
#
loop_
_entity_poly.entity_id
_entity_poly.type
_entity_poly.pdbx_seq_one_letter_code
_entity_poly.pdbx_strand_id
1 'polypeptide(L)'
;MESLTTFAPFWALYLAFALVGYWCWNQLFFWLPAHSNWRRFLRVPGAVILFTPAPAAAGSAHIAPAIFVLLLNLLEGQPVLTEPALLWLLAAFCLGLLVQAIRQAIRRWRQPESGTDTPAQEV
;
A
#
# COMPACT_ATOMS: atom_id res chain seq x y z
N MET A 1 21.85 -4.61 -17.49
CA MET A 1 22.02 -3.83 -16.25
C MET A 1 22.08 -2.32 -16.50
N GLU A 2 22.37 -1.87 -17.74
CA GLU A 2 22.41 -0.45 -18.12
C GLU A 2 21.04 0.27 -18.05
N SER A 3 19.92 -0.46 -18.19
CA SER A 3 18.59 0.14 -18.11
C SER A 3 18.24 0.65 -16.71
N LEU A 4 18.64 -0.07 -15.65
CA LEU A 4 18.36 0.32 -14.26
C LEU A 4 19.10 1.61 -13.86
N THR A 5 20.36 1.74 -14.26
CA THR A 5 21.15 2.96 -13.99
C THR A 5 20.64 4.15 -14.81
N THR A 6 20.12 3.91 -16.01
CA THR A 6 19.56 4.97 -16.87
C THR A 6 18.27 5.55 -16.29
N PHE A 7 17.41 4.72 -15.69
CA PHE A 7 16.13 5.17 -15.13
C PHE A 7 16.17 5.48 -13.62
N ALA A 8 17.28 5.20 -12.94
CA ALA A 8 17.49 5.50 -11.53
C ALA A 8 17.13 6.94 -11.10
N PRO A 9 17.53 8.02 -11.82
CA PRO A 9 17.18 9.38 -11.41
C PRO A 9 15.67 9.65 -11.46
N PHE A 10 14.96 9.06 -12.43
CA PHE A 10 13.51 9.21 -12.55
C PHE A 10 12.78 8.46 -11.43
N TRP A 11 13.25 7.27 -11.06
CA TRP A 11 12.73 6.54 -9.91
C TRP A 11 13.00 7.27 -8.59
N ALA A 12 14.17 7.88 -8.42
CA ALA A 12 14.47 8.69 -7.25
C ALA A 12 13.54 9.91 -7.15
N LEU A 13 13.32 10.60 -8.26
CA LEU A 13 12.39 11.73 -8.33
C LEU A 13 10.95 11.28 -8.04
N TYR A 14 10.50 10.20 -8.67
CA TYR A 14 9.18 9.62 -8.41
C TYR A 14 9.02 9.25 -6.95
N LEU A 15 10.01 8.59 -6.33
CA LEU A 15 9.97 8.19 -4.93
C LEU A 15 9.87 9.41 -4.01
N ALA A 16 10.60 10.50 -4.29
CA ALA A 16 10.49 11.73 -3.53
C ALA A 16 9.06 12.30 -3.57
N PHE A 17 8.45 12.39 -4.75
CA PHE A 17 7.07 12.86 -4.88
C PHE A 17 6.04 11.89 -4.31
N ALA A 18 6.26 10.58 -4.46
CA ALA A 18 5.39 9.55 -3.89
C ALA A 18 5.42 9.60 -2.35
N LEU A 19 6.56 9.88 -1.72
CA LEU A 19 6.64 10.08 -0.27
C LEU A 19 5.86 11.32 0.17
N VAL A 20 5.99 12.44 -0.54
CA VAL A 20 5.22 13.66 -0.27
C VAL A 20 3.72 13.41 -0.49
N GLY A 21 3.35 12.74 -1.58
CA GLY A 21 1.97 12.36 -1.87
C GLY A 21 1.40 11.44 -0.80
N TYR A 22 2.18 10.46 -0.33
CA TYR A 22 1.77 9.56 0.74
C TYR A 22 1.64 10.29 2.09
N TRP A 23 2.51 11.27 2.35
CA TRP A 23 2.36 12.15 3.50
C TRP A 23 1.04 12.91 3.43
N CYS A 24 0.74 13.55 2.30
CA CYS A 24 -0.52 14.24 2.07
C CYS A 24 -1.72 13.28 2.22
N TRP A 25 -1.61 12.07 1.69
CA TRP A 25 -2.61 11.01 1.85
C TRP A 25 -2.89 10.69 3.31
N ASN A 26 -1.84 10.58 4.13
CA ASN A 26 -1.99 10.34 5.55
C ASN A 26 -2.63 11.52 6.30
N GLN A 27 -2.41 12.75 5.83
CA GLN A 27 -3.02 13.94 6.40
C GLN A 27 -4.50 14.09 6.04
N LEU A 28 -4.95 13.57 4.89
CA LEU A 28 -6.39 13.59 4.53
C LEU A 28 -7.29 12.96 5.59
N PHE A 29 -6.78 11.98 6.36
CA PHE A 29 -7.52 11.29 7.41
C PHE A 29 -7.23 11.83 8.81
N PHE A 30 -6.92 13.13 8.94
CA PHE A 30 -6.62 13.76 10.23
C PHE A 30 -7.79 13.67 11.21
N TRP A 31 -9.04 13.64 10.72
CA TRP A 31 -10.25 13.53 11.54
C TRP A 31 -10.41 12.16 12.22
N LEU A 32 -9.66 11.14 11.79
CA LEU A 32 -9.73 9.81 12.39
C LEU A 32 -8.71 9.66 13.55
N PRO A 33 -9.11 9.02 14.67
CA PRO A 33 -8.20 8.71 15.75
C PRO A 33 -6.96 7.95 15.27
N ALA A 34 -5.78 8.31 15.77
CA ALA A 34 -4.50 7.72 15.33
C ALA A 34 -4.45 6.19 15.49
N HIS A 35 -5.21 5.64 16.45
CA HIS A 35 -5.27 4.21 16.73
C HIS A 35 -6.44 3.49 16.05
N SER A 36 -7.31 4.22 15.33
CA SER A 36 -8.44 3.64 14.62
C SER A 36 -7.98 2.64 13.57
N ASN A 37 -8.61 1.46 13.56
CA ASN A 37 -8.38 0.44 12.54
C ASN A 37 -8.76 0.97 11.14
N TRP A 38 -9.77 1.84 11.05
CA TRP A 38 -10.17 2.46 9.79
C TRP A 38 -9.05 3.35 9.23
N ARG A 39 -8.39 4.16 10.06
CA ARG A 39 -7.26 4.98 9.60
C ARG A 39 -6.11 4.14 9.08
N ARG A 40 -5.88 2.95 9.65
CA ARG A 40 -4.86 2.01 9.15
C ARG A 40 -5.27 1.44 7.80
N PHE A 41 -6.51 1.00 7.66
CA PHE A 41 -7.01 0.47 6.39
C PHE A 41 -6.91 1.51 5.28
N LEU A 42 -7.33 2.77 5.52
CA LEU A 42 -7.28 3.85 4.52
C LEU A 42 -5.87 4.26 4.09
N ARG A 43 -4.85 3.92 4.89
CA ARG A 43 -3.44 4.12 4.49
C ARG A 43 -2.96 3.09 3.47
N VAL A 44 -3.58 1.91 3.38
CA VAL A 44 -3.16 0.85 2.44
C VAL A 44 -3.39 1.28 0.99
N PRO A 45 -4.57 1.77 0.58
CA PRO A 45 -4.79 2.24 -0.80
C PRO A 45 -3.76 3.28 -1.23
N GLY A 46 -3.47 4.28 -0.40
CA GLY A 46 -2.49 5.31 -0.73
C GLY A 46 -1.10 4.75 -0.95
N ALA A 47 -0.67 3.79 -0.13
CA ALA A 47 0.63 3.12 -0.32
C ALA A 47 0.64 2.27 -1.59
N VAL A 48 -0.43 1.52 -1.85
CA VAL A 48 -0.55 0.65 -3.02
C VAL A 48 -0.54 1.46 -4.31
N ILE A 49 -1.33 2.54 -4.37
CA ILE A 49 -1.40 3.39 -5.56
C ILE A 49 -0.04 4.02 -5.88
N LEU A 50 0.72 4.44 -4.87
CA LEU A 50 1.96 5.20 -5.04
C LEU A 50 3.24 4.34 -5.10
N PHE A 51 3.23 3.11 -4.60
CA PHE A 51 4.44 2.31 -4.47
C PHE A 51 4.37 0.94 -5.14
N THR A 52 3.31 0.63 -5.89
CA THR A 52 3.23 -0.64 -6.63
C THR A 52 3.93 -0.50 -7.98
N PRO A 53 5.07 -1.15 -8.21
CA PRO A 53 5.62 -1.31 -9.56
C PRO A 53 4.79 -2.33 -10.36
N ALA A 54 4.65 -2.11 -11.66
CA ALA A 54 4.13 -3.10 -12.60
C ALA A 54 4.93 -3.05 -13.92
N PRO A 55 4.96 -4.14 -14.70
CA PRO A 55 5.51 -4.12 -16.05
C PRO A 55 4.81 -3.05 -16.90
N ALA A 56 5.58 -2.26 -17.65
CA ALA A 56 5.03 -1.20 -18.50
C ALA A 56 4.16 -1.74 -19.64
N ALA A 57 4.43 -2.98 -20.08
CA ALA A 57 3.63 -3.72 -21.05
C ALA A 57 3.78 -5.23 -20.79
N ALA A 58 2.87 -6.04 -21.33
CA ALA A 58 2.96 -7.49 -21.25
C ALA A 58 4.29 -7.99 -21.86
N GLY A 59 5.07 -8.73 -21.09
CA GLY A 59 6.39 -9.24 -21.51
C GLY A 59 7.52 -8.20 -21.50
N SER A 60 7.26 -6.96 -21.06
CA SER A 60 8.31 -5.94 -20.95
C SER A 60 9.21 -6.17 -19.74
N ALA A 61 10.52 -6.00 -19.93
CA ALA A 61 11.49 -5.93 -18.84
C ALA A 61 11.53 -4.54 -18.16
N HIS A 62 10.81 -3.57 -18.71
CA HIS A 62 10.70 -2.22 -18.13
C HIS A 62 9.55 -2.15 -17.15
N ILE A 63 9.84 -1.59 -15.98
CA ILE A 63 8.89 -1.43 -14.87
C ILE A 63 8.52 0.04 -14.75
N ALA A 64 7.24 0.30 -14.51
CA ALA A 64 6.71 1.63 -14.23
C ALA A 64 5.75 1.55 -13.03
N PRO A 65 5.40 2.67 -12.38
CA PRO A 65 4.37 2.67 -11.36
C PRO A 65 3.03 2.22 -11.92
N ALA A 66 2.40 1.24 -11.28
CA ALA A 66 1.22 0.54 -11.77
C ALA A 66 0.03 1.48 -12.02
N ILE A 67 -0.09 2.57 -11.26
CA ILE A 67 -1.13 3.57 -11.47
C ILE A 67 -0.99 4.28 -12.81
N PHE A 68 0.24 4.59 -13.25
CA PHE A 68 0.44 5.23 -14.55
C PHE A 68 0.21 4.25 -15.69
N VAL A 69 0.67 3.01 -15.55
CA VAL A 69 0.39 1.94 -16.51
C VAL A 69 -1.13 1.78 -16.67
N LEU A 70 -1.87 1.71 -15.56
CA LEU A 70 -3.33 1.61 -15.58
C LEU A 70 -3.99 2.80 -16.26
N LEU A 71 -3.66 4.03 -15.84
CA LEU A 71 -4.31 5.25 -16.34
C LEU A 71 -4.03 5.50 -17.83
N LEU A 72 -2.78 5.29 -18.27
CA LEU A 72 -2.40 5.47 -19.67
C LEU A 72 -3.07 4.41 -20.56
N ASN A 73 -3.04 3.14 -20.15
CA ASN A 73 -3.67 2.06 -20.93
C ASN A 73 -5.20 2.21 -21.00
N LEU A 74 -5.82 2.72 -19.93
CA LEU A 74 -7.25 3.04 -19.91
C LEU A 74 -7.57 4.19 -20.87
N LEU A 75 -6.74 5.24 -20.88
CA LEU A 75 -6.89 6.39 -21.77
C LEU A 75 -6.71 6.00 -23.24
N GLU A 76 -5.80 5.08 -23.53
CA GLU A 76 -5.54 4.54 -24.87
C GLU A 76 -6.56 3.48 -25.33
N GLY A 77 -7.49 3.07 -24.46
CA GLY A 77 -8.51 2.07 -24.78
C GLY A 77 -7.93 0.68 -25.03
N GLN A 78 -6.83 0.32 -24.36
CA GLN A 78 -6.13 -0.96 -24.50
C GLN A 78 -6.44 -1.89 -23.31
N PRO A 79 -7.56 -2.65 -23.32
CA PRO A 79 -7.98 -3.48 -22.20
C PRO A 79 -6.97 -4.58 -21.86
N VAL A 80 -6.34 -5.18 -22.88
CA VAL A 80 -5.34 -6.26 -22.74
C VAL A 80 -4.13 -5.85 -21.89
N LEU A 81 -3.79 -4.57 -21.89
CA LEU A 81 -2.67 -4.01 -21.11
C LEU A 81 -3.13 -3.42 -19.76
N THR A 82 -4.44 -3.19 -19.60
CA THR A 82 -5.05 -2.65 -18.38
C THR A 82 -5.23 -3.74 -17.31
N GLU A 83 -5.65 -4.94 -17.71
CA GLU A 83 -5.91 -6.06 -16.79
C GLU A 83 -4.68 -6.46 -15.94
N PRO A 84 -3.46 -6.60 -16.49
CA PRO A 84 -2.30 -6.94 -15.70
C PRO A 84 -1.98 -5.87 -14.65
N ALA A 85 -2.03 -4.58 -14.99
CA ALA A 85 -1.76 -3.50 -14.05
C ALA A 85 -2.76 -3.50 -12.88
N LEU A 86 -4.03 -3.79 -13.16
CA LEU A 86 -5.06 -3.94 -12.13
C LEU A 86 -4.78 -5.12 -11.20
N LEU A 87 -4.37 -6.26 -11.74
CA LEU A 87 -4.00 -7.44 -10.94
C LEU A 87 -2.80 -7.17 -10.04
N TRP A 88 -1.79 -6.42 -10.51
CA TRP A 88 -0.65 -6.01 -9.69
C TRP A 88 -1.08 -5.09 -8.54
N LEU A 89 -1.95 -4.11 -8.80
CA LEU A 89 -2.51 -3.24 -7.75
C LEU A 89 -3.33 -4.03 -6.73
N LEU A 90 -4.16 -4.97 -7.20
CA LEU A 90 -4.96 -5.83 -6.32
C LEU A 90 -4.07 -6.75 -5.48
N ALA A 91 -3.05 -7.35 -6.07
CA ALA A 91 -2.09 -8.19 -5.36
C ALA A 91 -1.34 -7.39 -4.28
N ALA A 92 -0.86 -6.19 -4.60
CA ALA A 92 -0.23 -5.29 -3.64
C ALA A 92 -1.19 -4.85 -2.53
N PHE A 93 -2.47 -4.64 -2.85
CA PHE A 93 -3.50 -4.34 -1.87
C PHE A 93 -3.73 -5.50 -0.91
N CYS A 94 -3.90 -6.73 -1.42
CA CYS A 94 -4.01 -7.94 -0.62
C CYS A 94 -2.79 -8.12 0.29
N LEU A 95 -1.58 -7.91 -0.24
CA LEU A 95 -0.35 -7.96 0.56
C LEU A 95 -0.34 -6.91 1.66
N GLY A 96 -0.74 -5.67 1.35
CA GLY A 96 -0.85 -4.59 2.32
C GLY A 96 -1.82 -4.91 3.47
N LEU A 97 -2.97 -5.52 3.16
CA LEU A 97 -3.92 -5.98 4.16
C LEU A 97 -3.38 -7.14 5.00
N LEU A 98 -2.72 -8.11 4.38
CA LEU A 98 -2.07 -9.23 5.09
C LEU A 98 -1.04 -8.72 6.10
N VAL A 99 -0.19 -7.78 5.70
CA VAL A 99 0.79 -7.15 6.60
C VAL A 99 0.10 -6.46 7.78
N GLN A 100 -1.03 -5.80 7.55
CA GLN A 100 -1.80 -5.17 8.64
C GLN A 100 -2.43 -6.20 9.58
N ALA A 101 -2.98 -7.29 9.04
CA ALA A 101 -3.55 -8.38 9.80
C ALA A 101 -2.48 -9.05 10.69
N ILE A 102 -1.32 -9.37 10.12
CA ILE A 102 -0.18 -9.95 10.86
C ILE A 102 0.26 -8.99 11.97
N ARG A 103 0.38 -7.69 11.67
CA ARG A 103 0.77 -6.69 12.69
C ARG A 103 -0.25 -6.60 13.82
N GLN A 104 -1.55 -6.71 13.53
CA GLN A 104 -2.60 -6.73 14.55
C GLN A 104 -2.53 -8.02 15.39
N ALA A 105 -2.33 -9.17 14.76
CA ALA A 105 -2.15 -10.45 15.45
C ALA A 105 -0.95 -10.41 16.40
N ILE A 106 0.21 -9.92 15.95
CA ILE A 106 1.41 -9.77 16.79
C ILE A 106 1.14 -8.83 17.97
N ARG A 107 0.43 -7.71 17.74
CA ARG A 107 0.08 -6.77 18.82
C ARG A 107 -0.84 -7.42 19.85
N ARG A 108 -1.82 -8.20 19.41
CA ARG A 108 -2.71 -8.94 20.30
C ARG A 108 -1.95 -9.98 21.13
N TRP A 109 -1.02 -10.72 20.50
CA TRP A 109 -0.20 -11.70 21.22
C TRP A 109 0.77 -11.07 22.22
N ARG A 110 1.23 -9.83 21.98
CA ARG A 110 2.08 -9.08 22.91
C ARG A 110 1.32 -8.42 24.05
N GLN A 111 0.00 -8.28 23.94
CA GLN A 111 -0.87 -7.82 25.02
C GLN A 111 -1.85 -8.94 25.39
N PRO A 112 -1.36 -10.07 25.94
CA PRO A 112 -2.26 -10.99 26.61
C PRO A 112 -2.88 -10.21 27.77
N GLU A 113 -4.20 -10.33 27.91
CA GLU A 113 -4.99 -9.60 28.90
C GLU A 113 -4.30 -9.59 30.26
N SER A 114 -3.98 -8.41 30.80
CA SER A 114 -3.88 -8.23 32.24
C SER A 114 -5.30 -8.25 32.81
N GLY A 115 -5.96 -9.39 32.67
CA GLY A 115 -7.23 -9.73 33.29
C GLY A 115 -6.95 -10.53 34.56
N THR A 116 -6.40 -9.86 35.56
CA THR A 116 -6.64 -10.25 36.95
C THR A 116 -8.13 -10.05 37.19
N ASP A 117 -8.92 -11.10 36.98
CA ASP A 117 -10.17 -11.28 37.69
C ASP A 117 -9.81 -11.29 39.18
N THR A 118 -9.95 -10.13 39.82
CA THR A 118 -9.97 -10.07 41.28
C THR A 118 -11.27 -10.75 41.68
N PRO A 119 -11.26 -11.91 42.37
CA PRO A 119 -12.49 -12.44 42.91
C PRO A 119 -13.05 -11.38 43.86
N ALA A 120 -14.29 -10.98 43.62
CA ALA A 120 -15.05 -10.19 44.58
C ALA A 120 -15.01 -10.94 45.92
N GLN A 121 -14.26 -10.40 46.88
CA GLN A 121 -14.32 -10.85 48.26
C GLN A 121 -15.75 -10.64 48.74
N GLU A 122 -16.35 -11.71 49.25
CA GLU A 122 -17.50 -11.64 50.15
C GLU A 122 -17.14 -10.74 51.34
N VAL A 123 -17.98 -9.71 51.58
CA VAL A 123 -18.42 -9.28 52.93
C VAL A 123 -19.84 -8.73 52.81
#